data_AF-A0AAP9NGV7-F1
#
_entry.id   AF-A0AAP9NGV7-F1
#
_cell.length_a   1.000
_cell.length_b   1.000
_cell.length_c   1.000
_cell.angle_alpha   90.00
_cell.angle_beta   90.00
_cell.angle_gamma   90.00
#
_symmetry.space_group_name_H-M   'P 1'
#
loop_
_entity.id
_entity.type
_entity.pdbx_description
1 polymer ?
#
loop_
_entity_poly.entity_id
_entity_poly.type
_entity_poly.pdbx_seq_one_letter_code
_entity_poly.pdbx_strand_id
1 'polypeptide(L)'
;MKPHTLFLILGILLLGVFSCEQPEGAPETSAFSLSLVPPAGEVVPGDNTVLPQLVYHLFIFRSETSTPSSNDGSDYIFWERTEEKGLDLEEIQNYTLSIPTEYTDRFYLLLLHATPKQKPESVVLSGEGMTFTDSEISMVRESDNSYIPLSKDNYYAIQALTPEDITQGKTSIEFKLKRAVGELVFDVMKCDEKGNPIDIDAECSSTLDRVFQIDMEVSGVTPKVSLTNETKKPERIDICFSKTVTLKEDTYFPVFESNKGIIELLNDAPLDIDNKAVNGATRICGPYLFSKMTLDNPETGVAEIEEGVKAVLKFSYYDTTPFPPGSYNTQKLTLSLTDKPLTIVKDHYTVTNIRLRNNRIIDLSVSGNYGIDWKWD
;
A
#
# COMPACT_ATOMS: atom_id res chain seq x y z
N MET A 1 -64.01 -46.70 -0.59
CA MET A 1 -63.32 -47.97 -0.96
C MET A 1 -62.65 -47.74 -2.31
N LYS A 2 -61.34 -48.01 -2.43
CA LYS A 2 -60.66 -48.18 -3.74
C LYS A 2 -61.18 -49.46 -4.42
N PRO A 3 -61.04 -49.64 -5.74
CA PRO A 3 -59.79 -50.25 -6.24
C PRO A 3 -59.20 -49.64 -7.53
N HIS A 4 -57.93 -49.98 -7.73
CA HIS A 4 -57.05 -49.72 -8.86
C HIS A 4 -57.46 -50.47 -10.14
N THR A 5 -56.98 -50.02 -11.32
CA THR A 5 -56.11 -50.80 -12.23
C THR A 5 -55.52 -49.90 -13.33
N LEU A 6 -54.26 -50.15 -13.62
CA LEU A 6 -53.30 -49.60 -14.60
C LEU A 6 -53.76 -49.79 -16.06
N PHE A 7 -53.41 -48.87 -16.98
CA PHE A 7 -52.91 -49.24 -18.32
C PHE A 7 -52.17 -48.07 -19.00
N LEU A 8 -51.04 -48.44 -19.59
CA LEU A 8 -50.04 -47.64 -20.30
C LEU A 8 -50.48 -47.43 -21.76
N ILE A 9 -50.48 -46.20 -22.29
CA ILE A 9 -50.49 -45.95 -23.74
C ILE A 9 -49.53 -44.81 -24.12
N LEU A 10 -48.63 -45.19 -25.01
CA LEU A 10 -47.67 -44.44 -25.82
C LEU A 10 -48.37 -43.42 -26.73
N GLY A 11 -47.88 -42.17 -26.81
CA GLY A 11 -48.52 -41.12 -27.62
C GLY A 11 -47.56 -40.06 -28.15
N ILE A 12 -46.90 -40.41 -29.27
CA ILE A 12 -46.60 -39.58 -30.46
C ILE A 12 -45.99 -38.18 -30.24
N LEU A 13 -44.71 -38.09 -30.64
CA LEU A 13 -43.96 -36.89 -30.98
C LEU A 13 -44.67 -36.13 -32.12
N LEU A 14 -45.19 -34.94 -31.85
CA LEU A 14 -45.70 -34.01 -32.85
C LEU A 14 -44.92 -32.69 -32.72
N LEU A 15 -44.07 -32.45 -33.71
CA LEU A 15 -43.36 -31.20 -33.97
C LEU A 15 -44.36 -30.06 -34.12
N GLY A 16 -44.52 -29.26 -33.07
CA GLY A 16 -45.17 -27.96 -33.12
C GLY A 16 -44.09 -26.88 -33.17
N VAL A 17 -43.86 -26.33 -34.37
CA VAL A 17 -43.09 -25.10 -34.55
C VAL A 17 -43.94 -23.96 -33.97
N PHE A 18 -43.69 -23.59 -32.73
CA PHE A 18 -44.05 -22.26 -32.25
C PHE A 18 -42.88 -21.35 -32.61
N SER A 19 -43.10 -20.46 -33.58
CA SER A 19 -42.34 -19.21 -33.63
C SER A 19 -42.60 -18.48 -32.31
N CYS A 20 -41.67 -18.64 -31.37
CA CYS A 20 -41.53 -17.71 -30.28
C CYS A 20 -40.92 -16.46 -30.91
N GLU A 21 -41.68 -15.38 -30.96
CA GLU A 21 -41.14 -14.05 -31.23
C GLU A 21 -39.91 -13.85 -30.35
N GLN A 22 -38.79 -13.52 -30.98
CA GLN A 22 -37.60 -13.06 -30.30
C GLN A 22 -38.04 -11.89 -29.40
N PRO A 23 -37.77 -11.91 -28.08
CA PRO A 23 -37.95 -10.69 -27.30
C PRO A 23 -37.10 -9.61 -27.96
N GLU A 24 -37.70 -8.43 -28.16
CA GLU A 24 -37.04 -7.24 -28.67
C GLU A 24 -35.65 -7.11 -28.05
N GLY A 25 -34.67 -6.87 -28.92
CA GLY A 25 -33.25 -7.01 -28.63
C GLY A 25 -32.86 -6.39 -27.29
N ALA A 26 -32.02 -7.11 -26.55
CA ALA A 26 -31.29 -6.52 -25.43
C ALA A 26 -30.71 -5.17 -25.90
N PRO A 27 -30.81 -4.09 -25.09
CA PRO A 27 -30.26 -2.80 -25.46
C PRO A 27 -28.80 -3.02 -25.88
N GLU A 28 -28.43 -2.47 -27.05
CA GLU A 28 -27.04 -2.51 -27.48
C GLU A 28 -26.20 -1.82 -26.39
N THR A 29 -25.18 -2.51 -25.90
CA THR A 29 -24.27 -2.01 -24.85
C THR A 29 -22.86 -1.88 -25.40
N SER A 30 -22.16 -0.82 -25.02
CA SER A 30 -20.72 -0.74 -25.25
C SER A 30 -20.00 -1.55 -24.18
N ALA A 31 -19.17 -2.49 -24.61
CA ALA A 31 -18.47 -3.44 -23.74
C ALA A 31 -16.95 -3.20 -23.77
N PHE A 32 -16.34 -3.09 -22.60
CA PHE A 32 -14.89 -2.89 -22.45
C PHE A 32 -14.24 -4.02 -21.65
N SER A 33 -13.19 -4.61 -22.23
CA SER A 33 -12.27 -5.51 -21.52
C SER A 33 -11.30 -4.74 -20.64
N LEU A 34 -10.85 -5.34 -19.54
CA LEU A 34 -9.88 -4.72 -18.64
C LEU A 34 -8.51 -5.38 -18.80
N SER A 35 -7.46 -4.57 -18.94
CA SER A 35 -6.08 -5.05 -18.85
C SER A 35 -5.39 -4.43 -17.64
N LEU A 36 -4.61 -5.24 -16.91
CA LEU A 36 -3.84 -4.79 -15.77
C LEU A 36 -2.37 -4.71 -16.14
N VAL A 37 -1.75 -3.56 -15.88
CA VAL A 37 -0.31 -3.38 -15.94
C VAL A 37 0.22 -3.32 -14.51
N PRO A 38 1.13 -4.23 -14.12
CA PRO A 38 1.72 -4.22 -12.79
C PRO A 38 2.56 -2.95 -12.55
N PRO A 39 2.86 -2.61 -11.29
CA PRO A 39 3.71 -1.47 -10.95
C PRO A 39 5.11 -1.58 -11.59
N ALA A 40 5.70 -0.44 -11.94
CA ALA A 40 7.05 -0.40 -12.47
C ALA A 40 8.08 -0.88 -11.43
N GLY A 41 9.02 -1.75 -11.84
CA GLY A 41 10.08 -2.27 -10.96
C GLY A 41 9.79 -3.62 -10.29
N GLU A 42 8.57 -4.17 -10.42
CA GLU A 42 8.24 -5.53 -9.95
C GLU A 42 8.43 -6.63 -11.02
N VAL A 43 8.86 -6.26 -12.23
CA VAL A 43 9.08 -7.21 -13.32
C VAL A 43 10.44 -7.90 -13.15
N VAL A 44 10.51 -8.88 -12.25
CA VAL A 44 11.44 -9.99 -12.45
C VAL A 44 10.84 -10.85 -13.57
N PRO A 45 11.58 -11.18 -14.66
CA PRO A 45 11.04 -11.99 -15.73
C PRO A 45 10.58 -13.36 -15.18
N GLY A 46 9.26 -13.58 -15.13
CA GLY A 46 8.65 -14.83 -14.69
C GLY A 46 7.81 -14.79 -13.41
N ASP A 47 7.82 -13.68 -12.65
CA ASP A 47 7.19 -13.62 -11.32
C ASP A 47 6.04 -12.61 -11.27
N ASN A 48 4.90 -12.94 -11.89
CA ASN A 48 3.61 -12.30 -11.60
C ASN A 48 3.10 -12.72 -10.20
N THR A 49 3.96 -12.83 -9.18
CA THR A 49 3.59 -13.50 -7.92
C THR A 49 2.64 -12.70 -7.05
N VAL A 50 2.63 -11.37 -7.15
CA VAL A 50 1.77 -10.51 -6.31
C VAL A 50 0.33 -10.44 -6.82
N LEU A 51 0.10 -10.27 -8.14
CA LEU A 51 -1.23 -10.02 -8.69
C LEU A 51 -2.28 -11.12 -8.33
N PRO A 52 -1.95 -12.42 -8.33
CA PRO A 52 -2.87 -13.48 -7.91
C PRO A 52 -3.18 -13.48 -6.40
N GLN A 53 -2.35 -12.81 -5.59
CA GLN A 53 -2.51 -12.69 -4.14
C GLN A 53 -3.40 -11.51 -3.75
N LEU A 54 -3.85 -10.70 -4.71
CA LEU A 54 -4.71 -9.55 -4.49
C LEU A 54 -6.18 -9.89 -4.73
N VAL A 55 -7.05 -9.11 -4.09
CA VAL A 55 -8.46 -8.97 -4.44
C VAL A 55 -8.67 -7.58 -5.04
N TYR A 56 -9.52 -7.50 -6.07
CA TYR A 56 -9.75 -6.30 -6.87
C TYR A 56 -11.18 -5.82 -6.71
N HIS A 57 -11.35 -4.50 -6.63
CA HIS A 57 -12.66 -3.85 -6.63
C HIS A 57 -12.66 -2.71 -7.64
N LEU A 58 -13.59 -2.77 -8.59
CA LEU A 58 -13.80 -1.69 -9.55
C LEU A 58 -14.98 -0.83 -9.09
N PHE A 59 -14.73 0.46 -8.94
CA PHE A 59 -15.71 1.48 -8.63
C PHE A 59 -15.89 2.38 -9.85
N ILE A 60 -17.14 2.64 -10.19
CA ILE A 60 -17.50 3.34 -11.43
C ILE A 60 -18.26 4.59 -11.02
N PHE A 61 -17.71 5.73 -11.40
CA PHE A 61 -18.32 7.03 -11.19
C PHE A 61 -18.69 7.61 -12.55
N ARG A 62 -19.87 8.21 -12.64
CA ARG A 62 -20.42 8.76 -13.88
C ARG A 62 -20.71 10.24 -13.70
N SER A 63 -20.43 11.03 -14.73
CA SER A 63 -20.78 12.44 -14.74
C SER A 63 -22.30 12.66 -14.76
N GLU A 64 -22.79 13.64 -14.01
CA GLU A 64 -24.22 14.01 -14.02
C GLU A 64 -24.65 14.68 -15.34
N THR A 65 -23.71 15.26 -16.07
CA THR A 65 -23.92 15.97 -17.34
C THR A 65 -23.05 15.36 -18.43
N SER A 66 -23.36 15.65 -19.69
CA SER A 66 -22.51 15.30 -20.84
C SER A 66 -21.32 16.26 -21.02
N THR A 67 -21.12 17.20 -20.09
CA THR A 67 -20.02 18.17 -20.07
C THR A 67 -19.70 18.49 -18.60
N PRO A 68 -18.87 17.67 -17.91
CA PRO A 68 -18.49 17.96 -16.54
C PRO A 68 -17.77 19.31 -16.48
N SER A 69 -18.14 20.10 -15.48
CA SER A 69 -17.63 21.45 -15.21
C SER A 69 -16.27 21.44 -14.50
N SER A 70 -15.95 20.35 -13.81
CA SER A 70 -14.70 20.19 -13.07
C SER A 70 -13.90 18.95 -13.49
N ASN A 71 -12.57 19.11 -13.55
CA ASN A 71 -11.62 18.04 -13.81
C ASN A 71 -11.10 17.36 -12.53
N ASP A 72 -11.53 17.81 -11.35
CA ASP A 72 -11.09 17.28 -10.06
C ASP A 72 -11.90 16.06 -9.57
N GLY A 73 -12.93 15.66 -10.31
CA GLY A 73 -13.81 14.54 -9.96
C GLY A 73 -15.10 14.94 -9.24
N SER A 74 -15.33 16.22 -8.90
CA SER A 74 -16.53 16.66 -8.16
C SER A 74 -17.84 16.30 -8.86
N ASP A 75 -17.84 16.30 -10.19
CA ASP A 75 -19.04 16.12 -11.01
C ASP A 75 -19.35 14.65 -11.30
N TYR A 76 -18.55 13.73 -10.75
CA TYR A 76 -18.66 12.30 -10.97
C TYR A 76 -19.28 11.63 -9.75
N ILE A 77 -20.49 11.12 -9.89
CA ILE A 77 -21.23 10.46 -8.82
C ILE A 77 -21.04 8.95 -8.92
N PHE A 78 -20.91 8.29 -7.77
CA PHE A 78 -20.88 6.85 -7.67
C PHE A 78 -22.09 6.24 -8.39
N TRP A 79 -21.81 5.36 -9.35
CA TRP A 79 -22.84 4.72 -10.15
C TRP A 79 -22.96 3.24 -9.79
N GLU A 80 -21.85 2.51 -9.82
CA GLU A 80 -21.83 1.10 -9.50
C GLU A 80 -20.45 0.63 -9.04
N ARG A 81 -20.39 -0.57 -8.49
CA ARG A 81 -19.15 -1.27 -8.16
C ARG A 81 -19.29 -2.78 -8.39
N THR A 82 -18.16 -3.45 -8.53
CA THR A 82 -18.11 -4.93 -8.46
C THR A 82 -18.60 -5.45 -7.11
N GLU A 83 -18.90 -6.75 -7.02
CA GLU A 83 -19.37 -7.40 -5.80
C GLU A 83 -18.49 -7.07 -4.58
N GLU A 84 -19.10 -6.99 -3.39
CA GLU A 84 -18.41 -6.61 -2.15
C GLU A 84 -17.25 -7.54 -1.81
N LYS A 85 -17.37 -8.83 -2.13
CA LYS A 85 -16.31 -9.84 -1.95
C LYS A 85 -15.06 -9.55 -2.81
N GLY A 86 -15.19 -8.68 -3.81
CA GLY A 86 -14.18 -8.38 -4.81
C GLY A 86 -14.04 -9.47 -5.87
N LEU A 87 -13.19 -9.19 -6.85
CA LEU A 87 -12.83 -10.10 -7.94
C LEU A 87 -11.40 -10.59 -7.72
N ASP A 88 -11.12 -11.83 -8.06
CA ASP A 88 -9.74 -12.28 -8.20
C ASP A 88 -9.11 -11.87 -9.55
N LEU A 89 -7.85 -12.24 -9.77
CA LEU A 89 -7.11 -11.84 -10.97
C LEU A 89 -7.76 -12.32 -12.27
N GLU A 90 -8.28 -13.56 -12.30
CA GLU A 90 -8.90 -14.11 -13.49
C GLU A 90 -10.27 -13.44 -13.72
N GLU A 91 -11.03 -13.23 -12.64
CA GLU A 91 -12.32 -12.55 -12.69
C GLU A 91 -12.20 -11.10 -13.18
N ILE A 92 -11.24 -10.31 -12.67
CA ILE A 92 -11.07 -8.91 -13.09
C ILE A 92 -10.53 -8.80 -14.53
N GLN A 93 -9.64 -9.71 -14.96
CA GLN A 93 -9.12 -9.72 -16.33
C GLN A 93 -10.18 -10.09 -17.37
N ASN A 94 -11.15 -10.92 -16.98
CA ASN A 94 -12.29 -11.28 -17.82
C ASN A 94 -13.51 -10.38 -17.60
N TYR A 95 -13.43 -9.41 -16.68
CA TYR A 95 -14.54 -8.50 -16.40
C TYR A 95 -14.80 -7.62 -17.63
N THR A 96 -16.09 -7.48 -17.96
CA THR A 96 -16.55 -6.64 -19.05
C THR A 96 -17.41 -5.52 -18.49
N LEU A 97 -16.90 -4.29 -18.55
CA LEU A 97 -17.68 -3.10 -18.23
C LEU A 97 -18.70 -2.86 -19.34
N SER A 98 -19.99 -2.84 -18.99
CA SER A 98 -21.09 -2.60 -19.93
C SER A 98 -21.73 -1.25 -19.66
N ILE A 99 -21.66 -0.34 -20.63
CA ILE A 99 -22.31 0.97 -20.55
C ILE A 99 -23.63 0.93 -21.36
N PRO A 100 -24.79 1.21 -20.72
CA PRO A 100 -26.06 1.31 -21.42
C PRO A 100 -26.05 2.43 -22.46
N THR A 101 -26.75 2.21 -23.57
CA THR A 101 -26.80 3.14 -24.71
C THR A 101 -27.26 4.53 -24.31
N GLU A 102 -28.19 4.65 -23.35
CA GLU A 102 -28.67 5.95 -22.86
C GLU A 102 -27.63 6.79 -22.10
N TYR A 103 -26.48 6.22 -21.73
CA TYR A 103 -25.41 6.90 -21.00
C TYR A 103 -24.09 6.98 -21.77
N THR A 104 -24.09 6.62 -23.06
CA THR A 104 -22.89 6.70 -23.91
C THR A 104 -22.40 8.13 -24.16
N ASP A 105 -23.22 9.13 -23.86
CA ASP A 105 -22.89 10.57 -23.90
C ASP A 105 -22.22 11.09 -22.62
N ARG A 106 -21.93 10.21 -21.64
CA ARG A 106 -21.38 10.57 -20.33
C ARG A 106 -19.90 10.31 -20.21
N PHE A 107 -19.29 11.03 -19.26
CA PHE A 107 -17.92 10.81 -18.84
C PHE A 107 -17.91 9.89 -17.63
N TYR A 108 -16.87 9.09 -17.49
CA TYR A 108 -16.70 8.17 -16.37
C TYR A 108 -15.32 8.31 -15.75
N LEU A 109 -15.26 8.12 -14.43
CA LEU A 109 -14.05 7.84 -13.69
C LEU A 109 -14.15 6.43 -13.12
N LEU A 110 -13.17 5.61 -13.47
CA LEU A 110 -13.04 4.24 -13.02
C LEU A 110 -11.92 4.18 -12.00
N LEU A 111 -12.23 3.78 -10.77
CA LEU A 111 -11.25 3.49 -9.74
C LEU A 111 -11.15 1.98 -9.58
N LEU A 112 -10.01 1.43 -9.96
CA LEU A 112 -9.62 0.08 -9.57
C LEU A 112 -8.83 0.16 -8.27
N HIS A 113 -9.26 -0.58 -7.26
CA HIS A 113 -8.55 -0.73 -5.98
C HIS A 113 -8.16 -2.20 -5.82
N ALA A 114 -6.99 -2.45 -5.24
CA ALA A 114 -6.53 -3.80 -4.94
C ALA A 114 -5.81 -3.86 -3.58
N THR A 115 -6.04 -4.95 -2.84
CA THR A 115 -5.49 -5.19 -1.49
C THR A 115 -5.24 -6.70 -1.31
N PRO A 116 -4.48 -7.17 -0.31
CA PRO A 116 -4.21 -8.60 -0.14
C PRO A 116 -5.49 -9.44 0.05
N LYS A 117 -5.63 -10.52 -0.73
CA LYS A 117 -6.83 -11.37 -0.75
C LYS A 117 -7.08 -12.08 0.56
N GLN A 118 -6.03 -12.55 1.24
CA GLN A 118 -6.17 -13.34 2.46
C GLN A 118 -6.55 -12.49 3.67
N LYS A 119 -6.02 -11.26 3.74
CA LYS A 119 -6.30 -10.30 4.79
C LYS A 119 -6.37 -8.91 4.15
N PRO A 120 -7.55 -8.47 3.67
CA PRO A 120 -7.72 -7.13 3.13
C PRO A 120 -7.32 -6.07 4.15
N GLU A 121 -6.45 -5.15 3.73
CA GLU A 121 -5.83 -4.15 4.62
C GLU A 121 -6.43 -2.76 4.37
N SER A 122 -6.98 -2.54 3.17
CA SER A 122 -7.64 -1.30 2.77
C SER A 122 -8.97 -1.53 2.06
N VAL A 123 -9.82 -0.50 2.06
CA VAL A 123 -11.16 -0.52 1.46
C VAL A 123 -11.51 0.86 0.91
N VAL A 124 -12.27 0.92 -0.18
CA VAL A 124 -12.84 2.16 -0.69
C VAL A 124 -14.18 2.44 0.00
N LEU A 125 -14.28 3.59 0.65
CA LEU A 125 -15.50 4.15 1.21
C LEU A 125 -16.18 5.01 0.15
N SER A 126 -17.10 4.41 -0.58
CA SER A 126 -17.91 5.07 -1.62
C SER A 126 -19.27 4.39 -1.70
N GLY A 127 -20.32 5.18 -1.93
CA GLY A 127 -21.69 4.67 -2.02
C GLY A 127 -22.62 5.63 -2.75
N GLU A 128 -23.89 5.24 -2.84
CA GLU A 128 -24.93 6.00 -3.54
C GLU A 128 -24.99 7.47 -3.05
N GLY A 129 -25.01 8.40 -4.01
CA GLY A 129 -25.04 9.83 -3.75
C GLY A 129 -23.69 10.47 -3.39
N MET A 130 -22.61 9.68 -3.23
CA MET A 130 -21.27 10.22 -3.04
C MET A 130 -20.64 10.59 -4.39
N THR A 131 -19.95 11.73 -4.42
CA THR A 131 -19.08 12.09 -5.53
C THR A 131 -17.74 11.37 -5.43
N PHE A 132 -16.96 11.35 -6.50
CA PHE A 132 -15.58 10.86 -6.47
C PHE A 132 -14.74 11.61 -5.42
N THR A 133 -14.96 12.92 -5.26
CA THR A 133 -14.28 13.75 -4.25
C THR A 133 -14.68 13.43 -2.81
N ASP A 134 -15.87 12.88 -2.59
CA ASP A 134 -16.33 12.48 -1.25
C ASP A 134 -15.84 11.09 -0.85
N SER A 135 -15.33 10.32 -1.80
CA SER A 135 -14.89 8.94 -1.59
C SER A 135 -13.44 8.86 -1.11
N GLU A 136 -13.16 7.86 -0.29
CA GLU A 136 -11.88 7.70 0.41
C GLU A 136 -11.37 6.26 0.30
N ILE A 137 -10.05 6.07 0.28
CA ILE A 137 -9.42 4.77 0.55
C ILE A 137 -9.03 4.76 2.03
N SER A 138 -9.57 3.80 2.79
CA SER A 138 -9.41 3.66 4.23
C SER A 138 -8.66 2.39 4.57
N MET A 139 -7.87 2.44 5.64
CA MET A 139 -7.40 1.24 6.32
C MET A 139 -8.61 0.48 6.88
N VAL A 140 -8.56 -0.84 6.84
CA VAL A 140 -9.59 -1.69 7.43
C VAL A 140 -9.42 -1.70 8.96
N ARG A 141 -10.54 -1.66 9.68
CA ARG A 141 -10.56 -1.83 11.14
C ARG A 141 -10.83 -3.28 11.51
N GLU A 142 -10.09 -3.77 12.50
CA GLU A 142 -10.37 -5.03 13.19
C GLU A 142 -11.57 -4.87 14.15
N SER A 143 -12.07 -6.00 14.63
CA SER A 143 -13.20 -6.04 15.59
C SER A 143 -12.95 -5.30 16.91
N ASP A 144 -11.68 -5.13 17.30
CA ASP A 144 -11.26 -4.38 18.49
C ASP A 144 -11.06 -2.88 18.21
N ASN A 145 -11.48 -2.42 17.02
CA ASN A 145 -11.35 -1.05 16.53
C ASN A 145 -9.90 -0.59 16.28
N SER A 146 -8.93 -1.50 16.32
CA SER A 146 -7.57 -1.25 15.82
C SER A 146 -7.54 -1.29 14.29
N TYR A 147 -6.53 -0.66 13.68
CA TYR A 147 -6.36 -0.70 12.23
C TYR A 147 -5.47 -1.87 11.81
N ILE A 148 -5.84 -2.56 10.73
CA ILE A 148 -4.98 -3.54 10.09
C ILE A 148 -3.78 -2.80 9.48
N PRO A 149 -2.53 -3.15 9.84
CA PRO A 149 -1.35 -2.53 9.24
C PRO A 149 -1.32 -2.76 7.73
N LEU A 150 -0.89 -1.75 6.98
CA LEU A 150 -0.72 -1.86 5.54
C LEU A 150 0.60 -2.57 5.22
N SER A 151 0.57 -3.37 4.17
CA SER A 151 1.72 -3.91 3.45
C SER A 151 1.96 -3.11 2.16
N LYS A 152 3.08 -3.39 1.48
CA LYS A 152 3.35 -2.88 0.12
C LYS A 152 2.25 -3.23 -0.89
N ASP A 153 1.45 -4.25 -0.61
CA ASP A 153 0.54 -4.89 -1.56
C ASP A 153 -0.86 -4.24 -1.57
N ASN A 154 -0.88 -2.91 -1.48
CA ASN A 154 -2.08 -2.09 -1.63
C ASN A 154 -1.92 -1.18 -2.84
N TYR A 155 -2.82 -1.32 -3.82
CA TYR A 155 -2.72 -0.67 -5.12
C TYR A 155 -4.01 0.04 -5.51
N TYR A 156 -3.88 1.00 -6.40
CA TYR A 156 -5.00 1.63 -7.08
C TYR A 156 -4.63 2.01 -8.51
N ALA A 157 -5.64 2.22 -9.34
CA ALA A 157 -5.51 2.82 -10.65
C ALA A 157 -6.79 3.63 -10.94
N ILE A 158 -6.64 4.82 -11.51
CA ILE A 158 -7.76 5.66 -11.91
C ILE A 158 -7.70 5.81 -13.42
N GLN A 159 -8.83 5.59 -14.09
CA GLN A 159 -8.95 5.81 -15.53
C GLN A 159 -10.20 6.61 -15.88
N ALA A 160 -10.06 7.55 -16.80
CA ALA A 160 -11.18 8.27 -17.36
C ALA A 160 -11.68 7.58 -18.63
N LEU A 161 -13.00 7.55 -18.82
CA LEU A 161 -13.61 7.26 -20.11
C LEU A 161 -14.41 8.48 -20.57
N THR A 162 -14.19 8.87 -21.81
CA THR A 162 -14.93 9.93 -22.47
C THR A 162 -16.03 9.35 -23.36
N PRO A 163 -17.05 10.14 -23.73
CA PRO A 163 -18.03 9.74 -24.75
C PRO A 163 -17.38 9.32 -26.08
N GLU A 164 -16.25 9.95 -26.44
CA GLU A 164 -15.49 9.63 -27.65
C GLU A 164 -14.86 8.23 -27.55
N ASP A 165 -14.28 7.87 -26.40
CA ASP A 165 -13.78 6.50 -26.17
C ASP A 165 -14.88 5.46 -26.38
N ILE A 166 -16.10 5.77 -25.92
CA ILE A 166 -17.25 4.86 -25.97
C ILE A 166 -17.80 4.71 -27.38
N THR A 167 -17.92 5.83 -28.10
CA THR A 167 -18.55 5.88 -29.42
C THR A 167 -17.59 5.52 -30.56
N GLN A 168 -16.28 5.71 -30.39
CA GLN A 168 -15.26 5.37 -31.39
C GLN A 168 -14.73 3.93 -31.27
N GLY A 169 -15.36 3.11 -30.42
CA GLY A 169 -15.12 1.66 -30.37
C GLY A 169 -13.85 1.26 -29.64
N LYS A 170 -13.44 2.00 -28.60
CA LYS A 170 -12.44 1.49 -27.66
C LYS A 170 -12.98 0.22 -27.02
N THR A 171 -12.22 -0.87 -27.10
CA THR A 171 -12.65 -2.20 -26.61
C THR A 171 -11.90 -2.63 -25.35
N SER A 172 -10.87 -1.89 -24.95
CA SER A 172 -10.06 -2.20 -23.77
C SER A 172 -9.70 -0.96 -22.96
N ILE A 173 -9.60 -1.16 -21.65
CA ILE A 173 -9.20 -0.15 -20.67
C ILE A 173 -8.01 -0.70 -19.91
N GLU A 174 -6.88 -0.02 -20.05
CA GLU A 174 -5.65 -0.41 -19.37
C GLU A 174 -5.56 0.28 -18.01
N PHE A 175 -5.55 -0.49 -16.93
CA PHE A 175 -5.27 0.00 -15.59
C PHE A 175 -3.80 -0.18 -15.24
N LYS A 176 -3.10 0.92 -15.00
CA LYS A 176 -1.72 0.91 -14.48
C LYS A 176 -1.77 0.98 -12.97
N LEU A 177 -1.57 -0.17 -12.32
CA LEU A 177 -1.59 -0.25 -10.86
C LEU A 177 -0.42 0.54 -10.27
N LYS A 178 -0.73 1.40 -9.32
CA LYS A 178 0.24 2.17 -8.52
C LYS A 178 0.09 1.79 -7.07
N ARG A 179 1.19 1.72 -6.33
CA ARG A 179 1.12 1.53 -4.88
C ARG A 179 0.40 2.71 -4.25
N ALA A 180 -0.55 2.40 -3.38
CA ALA A 180 -1.30 3.35 -2.57
C ALA A 180 -0.49 3.87 -1.37
N VAL A 181 0.62 3.19 -1.06
CA VAL A 181 1.38 3.35 0.17
C VAL A 181 2.82 3.74 -0.10
N GLY A 182 3.45 4.40 0.87
CA GLY A 182 4.88 4.59 0.96
C GLY A 182 5.44 3.88 2.20
N GLU A 183 6.72 3.53 2.17
CA GLU A 183 7.38 2.85 3.30
C GLU A 183 8.32 3.81 4.04
N LEU A 184 8.28 3.78 5.37
CA LEU A 184 9.30 4.45 6.18
C LEU A 184 10.55 3.57 6.30
N VAL A 185 11.71 4.13 5.99
CA VAL A 185 12.99 3.42 6.06
C VAL A 185 13.98 4.23 6.86
N PHE A 186 14.71 3.57 7.76
CA PHE A 186 15.72 4.21 8.61
C PHE A 186 17.07 3.53 8.41
N ASP A 187 18.01 4.25 7.79
CA ASP A 187 19.36 3.78 7.56
C ASP A 187 20.26 4.25 8.69
N VAL A 188 20.79 3.31 9.47
CA VAL A 188 21.68 3.59 10.60
C VAL A 188 23.12 3.32 10.16
N MET A 189 23.99 4.31 10.31
CA MET A 189 25.39 4.23 9.89
C MET A 189 26.31 5.00 10.83
N LYS A 190 27.59 4.62 10.88
CA LYS A 190 28.64 5.39 11.56
C LYS A 190 29.20 6.47 10.63
N CYS A 191 29.56 7.62 11.18
CA CYS A 191 30.11 8.75 10.43
C CYS A 191 31.35 9.38 11.08
N ASP A 192 32.26 9.89 10.25
CA ASP A 192 33.41 10.73 10.67
C ASP A 192 32.96 12.10 11.17
N GLU A 193 33.86 12.88 11.80
CA GLU A 193 33.59 14.24 12.35
C GLU A 193 32.83 15.18 11.39
N LYS A 194 33.01 15.02 10.08
CA LYS A 194 32.39 15.82 9.03
C LYS A 194 31.02 15.29 8.58
N GLY A 195 30.60 14.14 9.09
CA GLY A 195 29.31 13.52 8.77
C GLY A 195 29.38 12.55 7.59
N ASN A 196 30.58 12.20 7.10
CA ASN A 196 30.74 11.23 6.03
C ASN A 196 30.57 9.80 6.57
N PRO A 197 29.84 8.92 5.88
CA PRO A 197 29.73 7.51 6.27
C PRO A 197 31.10 6.80 6.32
N ILE A 198 31.37 6.06 7.39
CA ILE A 198 32.60 5.28 7.59
C ILE A 198 32.30 3.91 8.20
N ASP A 199 33.16 2.93 7.92
CA ASP A 199 33.01 1.56 8.43
C ASP A 199 33.00 1.53 9.96
N ILE A 200 32.20 0.62 10.54
CA ILE A 200 32.27 0.32 11.97
C ILE A 200 33.57 -0.43 12.29
N ASP A 201 33.99 -0.36 13.56
CA ASP A 201 35.19 -1.05 14.02
C ASP A 201 34.97 -2.57 13.99
N ALA A 202 36.03 -3.34 13.72
CA ALA A 202 35.96 -4.79 13.50
C ALA A 202 35.43 -5.62 14.69
N GLU A 203 35.32 -5.02 15.88
CA GLU A 203 34.78 -5.63 17.09
C GLU A 203 33.24 -5.62 17.13
N CYS A 204 32.60 -4.80 16.28
CA CYS A 204 31.16 -4.70 16.16
C CYS A 204 30.71 -5.34 14.85
N SER A 205 29.60 -6.09 14.88
CA SER A 205 29.04 -6.72 13.68
C SER A 205 28.14 -5.77 12.88
N SER A 206 27.46 -4.83 13.55
CA SER A 206 26.58 -3.86 12.92
C SER A 206 26.27 -2.68 13.85
N THR A 207 25.65 -1.63 13.31
CA THR A 207 25.13 -0.50 14.09
C THR A 207 24.00 -0.87 15.07
N LEU A 208 23.42 -2.06 14.92
CA LEU A 208 22.40 -2.64 15.81
C LEU A 208 22.93 -3.80 16.65
N ASP A 209 24.25 -3.95 16.77
CA ASP A 209 24.84 -4.98 17.62
C ASP A 209 24.24 -4.94 19.05
N ARG A 210 23.82 -6.12 19.53
CA ARG A 210 23.11 -6.39 20.81
C ARG A 210 21.68 -5.89 20.93
N VAL A 211 21.10 -5.26 19.91
CA VAL A 211 19.68 -4.90 19.87
C VAL A 211 18.86 -6.15 19.53
N PHE A 212 17.96 -6.57 20.41
CA PHE A 212 17.08 -7.73 20.17
C PHE A 212 15.64 -7.34 19.84
N GLN A 213 15.23 -6.10 20.05
CA GLN A 213 13.88 -5.63 19.72
C GLN A 213 13.90 -4.14 19.39
N ILE A 214 13.09 -3.77 18.38
CA ILE A 214 12.85 -2.41 17.95
C ILE A 214 11.34 -2.19 17.96
N ASP A 215 10.85 -1.29 18.82
CA ASP A 215 9.48 -0.81 18.78
C ASP A 215 9.45 0.56 18.12
N MET A 216 8.61 0.74 17.11
CA MET A 216 8.40 1.99 16.38
C MET A 216 7.00 2.51 16.66
N GLU A 217 6.90 3.71 17.21
CA GLU A 217 5.64 4.43 17.37
C GLU A 217 5.59 5.53 16.32
N VAL A 218 4.62 5.48 15.42
CA VAL A 218 4.42 6.48 14.37
C VAL A 218 3.14 7.25 14.67
N SER A 219 3.29 8.55 14.91
CA SER A 219 2.18 9.46 15.21
C SER A 219 1.80 10.29 14.01
N GLY A 220 0.53 10.70 13.95
CA GLY A 220 0.04 11.59 12.89
C GLY A 220 -0.19 10.88 11.56
N VAL A 221 -0.44 9.57 11.57
CA VAL A 221 -0.74 8.79 10.37
C VAL A 221 -2.15 9.10 9.89
N THR A 222 -2.32 9.24 8.58
CA THR A 222 -3.62 9.35 7.91
C THR A 222 -4.19 7.94 7.66
N PRO A 223 -5.25 7.50 8.36
CA PRO A 223 -5.84 6.18 8.12
C PRO A 223 -6.73 6.14 6.88
N LYS A 224 -7.07 7.30 6.32
CA LYS A 224 -7.98 7.46 5.17
C LYS A 224 -7.50 8.56 4.25
N VAL A 225 -7.35 8.25 2.98
CA VAL A 225 -6.96 9.24 1.96
C VAL A 225 -8.10 9.47 0.99
N SER A 226 -8.48 10.74 0.84
CA SER A 226 -9.44 11.16 -0.17
C SER A 226 -8.90 10.88 -1.56
N LEU A 227 -9.79 10.56 -2.51
CA LEU A 227 -9.40 10.33 -3.92
C LEU A 227 -8.99 11.62 -4.66
N THR A 228 -9.05 12.77 -3.98
CA THR A 228 -8.76 14.09 -4.56
C THR A 228 -7.80 14.91 -3.70
N ASN A 229 -7.30 16.01 -4.27
CA ASN A 229 -6.29 16.85 -3.63
C ASN A 229 -6.84 17.73 -2.50
N GLU A 230 -8.16 17.85 -2.33
CA GLU A 230 -8.74 18.69 -1.29
C GLU A 230 -8.74 17.98 0.06
N THR A 231 -7.90 18.46 0.96
CA THR A 231 -7.78 17.90 2.31
C THR A 231 -8.91 18.45 3.17
N LYS A 232 -10.05 17.73 3.25
CA LYS A 232 -10.90 17.79 4.45
C LYS A 232 -9.98 17.38 5.63
N LYS A 233 -9.97 18.14 6.74
CA LYS A 233 -9.06 17.90 7.88
C LYS A 233 -9.01 16.40 8.23
N PRO A 234 -7.93 15.68 7.89
CA PRO A 234 -7.95 14.23 7.96
C PRO A 234 -7.90 13.78 9.42
N GLU A 235 -8.59 12.68 9.74
CA GLU A 235 -8.37 11.95 10.98
C GLU A 235 -6.88 11.59 11.09
N ARG A 236 -6.32 11.69 12.29
CA ARG A 236 -4.91 11.35 12.54
C ARG A 236 -4.86 10.33 13.66
N ILE A 237 -4.12 9.25 13.43
CA ILE A 237 -3.96 8.14 14.36
C ILE A 237 -2.50 7.92 14.72
N ASP A 238 -2.29 7.22 15.83
CA ASP A 238 -1.00 6.70 16.22
C ASP A 238 -0.96 5.19 15.93
N ILE A 239 0.12 4.73 15.33
CA ILE A 239 0.36 3.32 15.02
C ILE A 239 1.61 2.86 15.76
N CYS A 240 1.50 1.73 16.46
CA CYS A 240 2.64 1.06 17.06
C CYS A 240 3.00 -0.17 16.23
N PHE A 241 4.25 -0.24 15.80
CA PHE A 241 4.84 -1.38 15.11
C PHE A 241 5.98 -1.93 15.96
N SER A 242 6.07 -3.24 16.12
CA SER A 242 7.14 -3.87 16.89
C SER A 242 7.83 -4.93 16.05
N LYS A 243 9.16 -4.98 16.17
CA LYS A 243 10.00 -5.89 15.41
C LYS A 243 11.04 -6.53 16.31
N THR A 244 10.99 -7.86 16.39
CA THR A 244 12.02 -8.65 17.06
C THR A 244 13.21 -8.83 16.12
N VAL A 245 14.41 -8.59 16.63
CA VAL A 245 15.67 -8.86 15.93
C VAL A 245 16.19 -10.18 16.45
N THR A 246 16.31 -11.18 15.58
CA THR A 246 16.92 -12.46 15.95
C THR A 246 18.39 -12.22 16.29
N LEU A 247 18.83 -12.66 17.46
CA LEU A 247 20.24 -12.62 17.86
C LEU A 247 20.82 -14.03 17.88
N LYS A 248 22.12 -14.14 17.65
CA LYS A 248 22.87 -15.39 17.75
C LYS A 248 23.10 -15.73 19.22
N GLU A 249 22.59 -16.89 19.65
CA GLU A 249 22.52 -17.33 21.06
C GLU A 249 23.86 -17.25 21.83
N ASP A 250 25.00 -17.42 21.16
CA ASP A 250 26.33 -17.47 21.80
C ASP A 250 27.13 -16.16 21.73
N THR A 251 26.69 -15.19 20.94
CA THR A 251 27.47 -13.98 20.66
C THR A 251 26.67 -12.69 20.84
N TYR A 252 25.35 -12.78 20.97
CA TYR A 252 24.42 -11.65 21.00
C TYR A 252 24.55 -10.71 19.78
N PHE A 253 25.22 -11.19 18.72
CA PHE A 253 25.24 -10.52 17.42
C PHE A 253 23.87 -10.70 16.74
N PRO A 254 23.33 -9.66 16.10
CA PRO A 254 22.11 -9.80 15.31
C PRO A 254 22.34 -10.76 14.15
N VAL A 255 21.46 -11.77 14.05
CA VAL A 255 21.31 -12.65 12.90
C VAL A 255 20.24 -12.03 12.03
N PHE A 256 20.69 -11.37 10.97
CA PHE A 256 19.81 -10.92 9.91
C PHE A 256 19.53 -12.13 9.02
N GLU A 257 18.45 -12.88 9.30
CA GLU A 257 18.01 -13.92 8.38
C GLU A 257 17.68 -13.26 7.03
N SER A 258 18.23 -13.81 5.95
CA SER A 258 17.99 -13.32 4.58
C SER A 258 16.56 -13.57 4.08
N ASN A 259 15.59 -13.78 4.96
CA ASN A 259 14.23 -14.15 4.62
C ASN A 259 13.21 -13.19 5.24
N LYS A 260 12.61 -12.39 4.35
CA LYS A 260 11.25 -11.80 4.44
C LYS A 260 10.86 -11.28 5.84
N GLY A 261 11.67 -10.35 6.32
CA GLY A 261 11.41 -9.58 7.54
C GLY A 261 12.32 -8.36 7.66
N ILE A 262 12.84 -7.83 6.55
CA ILE A 262 13.38 -6.47 6.31
C ILE A 262 14.18 -5.79 7.44
N ILE A 263 15.18 -6.44 8.00
CA ILE A 263 16.36 -5.74 8.52
C ILE A 263 17.52 -6.29 7.71
N GLU A 264 18.02 -5.48 6.79
CA GLU A 264 19.09 -5.89 5.88
C GLU A 264 20.38 -5.18 6.30
N LEU A 265 21.47 -5.96 6.39
CA LEU A 265 22.81 -5.41 6.36
C LEU A 265 22.98 -4.75 4.99
N LEU A 266 23.29 -3.45 4.97
CA LEU A 266 23.60 -2.73 3.74
C LEU A 266 25.02 -3.10 3.32
N ASN A 267 25.22 -4.34 2.90
CA ASN A 267 26.50 -4.76 2.35
C ASN A 267 26.68 -4.27 0.91
N ASP A 268 25.60 -4.06 0.14
CA ASP A 268 25.69 -3.70 -1.29
C ASP A 268 24.52 -2.85 -1.88
N ALA A 269 23.68 -2.18 -1.09
CA ALA A 269 22.61 -1.32 -1.63
C ALA A 269 22.94 0.17 -1.50
N PRO A 270 22.67 1.00 -2.55
CA PRO A 270 23.18 2.36 -2.63
C PRO A 270 22.48 3.25 -1.60
N LEU A 271 23.27 3.67 -0.60
CA LEU A 271 23.09 4.98 0.03
C LEU A 271 23.25 5.98 -1.11
N ASP A 272 22.17 6.65 -1.49
CA ASP A 272 22.14 7.85 -2.35
C ASP A 272 23.33 7.90 -3.33
N ILE A 273 23.21 7.20 -4.48
CA ILE A 273 24.08 6.95 -5.67
C ILE A 273 25.56 7.43 -5.67
N ASP A 274 25.88 8.48 -4.93
CA ASP A 274 27.19 9.06 -4.62
C ASP A 274 27.83 8.59 -3.28
N ASN A 275 27.14 7.86 -2.39
CA ASN A 275 27.70 7.40 -1.11
C ASN A 275 28.19 5.93 -1.14
N LYS A 276 29.44 5.71 -0.71
CA LYS A 276 30.09 4.40 -0.60
C LYS A 276 29.29 3.45 0.30
N ALA A 277 29.15 2.17 -0.08
CA ALA A 277 28.64 1.13 0.82
C ALA A 277 29.53 1.05 2.07
N VAL A 278 28.93 1.10 3.25
CA VAL A 278 29.63 1.15 4.54
C VAL A 278 29.41 -0.13 5.31
N ASN A 279 30.49 -0.78 5.70
CA ASN A 279 30.45 -2.02 6.44
C ASN A 279 29.77 -1.82 7.81
N GLY A 280 28.80 -2.68 8.11
CA GLY A 280 28.07 -2.69 9.37
C GLY A 280 26.94 -1.68 9.49
N ALA A 281 26.65 -0.89 8.44
CA ALA A 281 25.43 -0.10 8.37
C ALA A 281 24.19 -1.01 8.28
N THR A 282 23.09 -0.58 8.90
CA THR A 282 21.85 -1.37 8.99
C THR A 282 20.65 -0.57 8.52
N ARG A 283 19.78 -1.20 7.73
CA ARG A 283 18.49 -0.64 7.35
C ARG A 283 17.37 -1.20 8.23
N ILE A 284 16.56 -0.31 8.80
CA ILE A 284 15.33 -0.65 9.52
C ILE A 284 14.16 -0.23 8.66
N CYS A 285 13.38 -1.20 8.19
CA CYS A 285 12.14 -0.95 7.49
C CYS A 285 10.96 -0.88 8.47
N GLY A 286 10.24 0.24 8.38
CA GLY A 286 9.07 0.58 9.18
C GLY A 286 7.76 0.21 8.49
N PRO A 287 6.62 0.75 8.96
CA PRO A 287 5.32 0.44 8.41
C PRO A 287 5.12 1.07 7.02
N TYR A 288 4.25 0.46 6.23
CA TYR A 288 3.66 1.12 5.07
C TYR A 288 2.52 2.00 5.52
N LEU A 289 2.46 3.20 4.95
CA LEU A 289 1.50 4.23 5.31
C LEU A 289 0.89 4.80 4.05
N PHE A 290 -0.37 5.21 4.12
CA PHE A 290 -0.94 5.97 3.01
C PHE A 290 -0.21 7.29 2.82
N SER A 291 -0.19 7.72 1.57
CA SER A 291 0.18 9.05 1.15
C SER A 291 -1.01 9.64 0.41
N LYS A 292 -1.14 10.97 0.42
CA LYS A 292 -2.13 11.70 -0.38
C LYS A 292 -2.24 11.15 -1.81
N MET A 293 -3.47 10.85 -2.22
CA MET A 293 -3.79 10.43 -3.59
C MET A 293 -3.90 11.64 -4.48
N THR A 294 -3.43 11.51 -5.72
CA THR A 294 -3.52 12.57 -6.73
C THR A 294 -4.17 11.95 -7.97
N LEU A 295 -5.22 12.57 -8.49
CA LEU A 295 -5.65 12.33 -9.87
C LEU A 295 -4.46 12.66 -10.79
N ASP A 296 -4.13 11.74 -11.67
CA ASP A 296 -2.91 11.85 -12.49
C ASP A 296 -2.95 13.10 -13.38
N ASN A 297 -2.13 14.10 -13.04
CA ASN A 297 -1.48 14.95 -14.02
C ASN A 297 0.04 14.69 -13.88
N PRO A 298 0.68 13.98 -14.82
CA PRO A 298 1.99 13.37 -14.61
C PRO A 298 3.19 14.34 -14.58
N GLU A 299 3.00 15.66 -14.59
CA GLU A 299 4.11 16.62 -14.77
C GLU A 299 4.42 17.52 -13.58
N THR A 300 3.59 17.57 -12.55
CA THR A 300 3.93 18.32 -11.33
C THR A 300 4.26 17.35 -10.22
N GLY A 301 5.50 16.84 -10.25
CA GLY A 301 6.13 16.09 -9.16
C GLY A 301 6.35 16.93 -7.89
N VAL A 302 5.35 17.70 -7.48
CA VAL A 302 5.37 18.42 -6.21
C VAL A 302 4.99 17.39 -5.16
N ALA A 303 6.01 16.85 -4.48
CA ALA A 303 5.83 16.16 -3.23
C ALA A 303 5.12 17.12 -2.27
N GLU A 304 3.80 16.98 -2.12
CA GLU A 304 3.09 17.70 -1.08
C GLU A 304 3.41 17.02 0.25
N ILE A 305 4.12 17.75 1.09
CA ILE A 305 4.59 17.33 2.40
C ILE A 305 3.36 17.01 3.25
N GLU A 306 3.14 15.74 3.61
CA GLU A 306 2.25 15.43 4.72
C GLU A 306 2.88 15.98 6.00
N GLU A 307 2.47 17.19 6.38
CA GLU A 307 2.91 17.80 7.62
C GLU A 307 2.38 16.98 8.81
N GLY A 308 3.30 16.42 9.60
CA GLY A 308 3.00 16.00 10.97
C GLY A 308 3.30 14.54 11.34
N VAL A 309 3.77 13.69 10.43
CA VAL A 309 4.16 12.33 10.78
C VAL A 309 5.44 12.34 11.62
N LYS A 310 5.40 11.71 12.79
CA LYS A 310 6.54 11.60 13.71
C LYS A 310 6.81 10.15 14.01
N ALA A 311 8.06 9.76 14.17
CA ALA A 311 8.43 8.41 14.57
C ALA A 311 9.26 8.43 15.86
N VAL A 312 8.99 7.48 16.75
CA VAL A 312 9.80 7.19 17.94
C VAL A 312 10.27 5.75 17.85
N LEU A 313 11.57 5.54 17.85
CA LEU A 313 12.20 4.22 17.82
C LEU A 313 12.69 3.86 19.22
N LYS A 314 12.25 2.72 19.75
CA LYS A 314 12.64 2.19 21.06
C LYS A 314 13.43 0.91 20.83
N PHE A 315 14.70 0.92 21.21
CA PHE A 315 15.62 -0.19 21.06
C PHE A 315 15.76 -0.90 22.40
N SER A 316 15.36 -2.17 22.47
CA SER A 316 15.69 -3.02 23.61
C SER A 316 16.96 -3.81 23.30
N TYR A 317 17.92 -3.77 24.21
CA TYR A 317 19.25 -4.31 23.99
C TYR A 317 19.84 -4.97 25.23
N TYR A 318 20.85 -5.82 25.02
CA TYR A 318 21.62 -6.42 26.10
C TYR A 318 22.74 -5.48 26.55
N ASP A 319 22.67 -5.06 27.81
CA ASP A 319 23.72 -4.29 28.47
C ASP A 319 24.82 -5.23 28.97
N THR A 320 26.02 -4.98 28.48
CA THR A 320 27.21 -5.80 28.75
C THR A 320 28.20 -5.13 29.68
N THR A 321 27.86 -3.97 30.24
CA THR A 321 28.80 -3.10 30.96
C THR A 321 28.44 -2.98 32.44
N PRO A 322 29.33 -3.38 33.38
CA PRO A 322 30.23 -4.52 33.37
C PRO A 322 29.60 -5.65 34.21
N PHE A 323 29.13 -6.72 33.56
CA PHE A 323 28.69 -7.93 34.26
C PHE A 323 29.56 -9.12 33.90
N PRO A 324 29.77 -10.08 34.81
CA PRO A 324 30.49 -11.31 34.50
C PRO A 324 29.82 -12.03 33.33
N PRO A 325 30.58 -12.84 32.56
CA PRO A 325 30.04 -13.60 31.45
C PRO A 325 28.83 -14.43 31.92
N GLY A 326 27.65 -14.15 31.37
CA GLY A 326 26.41 -14.90 31.66
C GLY A 326 25.32 -14.17 32.44
N SER A 327 25.49 -12.91 32.86
CA SER A 327 24.39 -12.11 33.44
C SER A 327 24.23 -10.76 32.72
N TYR A 328 23.62 -10.77 31.54
CA TYR A 328 23.28 -9.54 30.82
C TYR A 328 21.95 -8.99 31.33
N ASN A 329 21.92 -7.70 31.64
CA ASN A 329 20.66 -7.01 31.89
C ASN A 329 20.09 -6.53 30.56
N THR A 330 18.76 -6.45 30.47
CA THR A 330 18.11 -5.79 29.34
C THR A 330 17.93 -4.31 29.67
N GLN A 331 18.21 -3.46 28.69
CA GLN A 331 18.00 -2.01 28.78
C GLN A 331 17.16 -1.54 27.59
N LYS A 332 16.62 -0.33 27.69
CA LYS A 332 15.87 0.33 26.63
C LYS A 332 16.46 1.69 26.32
N LEU A 333 16.70 1.95 25.03
CA LEU A 333 17.06 3.26 24.49
C LEU A 333 15.89 3.79 23.66
N THR A 334 15.50 5.04 23.87
CA THR A 334 14.44 5.70 23.08
C THR A 334 15.06 6.79 22.21
N LEU A 335 14.77 6.75 20.92
CA LEU A 335 15.17 7.73 19.91
C LEU A 335 13.91 8.38 19.34
N SER A 336 13.80 9.70 19.46
CA SER A 336 12.63 10.45 18.99
C SER A 336 12.99 11.25 17.73
N LEU A 337 12.31 10.99 16.62
CA LEU A 337 12.52 11.63 15.32
C LEU A 337 11.52 12.79 15.15
N THR A 338 11.43 13.67 16.16
CA THR A 338 10.31 14.63 16.32
C THR A 338 10.54 16.00 15.72
N ASP A 339 11.78 16.33 15.35
CA ASP A 339 12.19 17.71 15.08
C ASP A 339 11.88 18.17 13.64
N LYS A 340 11.57 17.21 12.75
CA LYS A 340 11.03 17.47 11.41
C LYS A 340 9.96 16.41 11.07
N PRO A 341 8.82 16.81 10.48
CA PRO A 341 7.82 15.85 10.03
C PRO A 341 8.41 14.95 8.94
N LEU A 342 8.17 13.63 9.05
CA LEU A 342 8.50 12.67 8.00
C LEU A 342 7.52 12.85 6.83
N THR A 343 8.02 12.83 5.60
CA THR A 343 7.19 12.94 4.40
C THR A 343 7.00 11.57 3.78
N ILE A 344 5.78 11.06 3.70
CA ILE A 344 5.50 9.77 3.06
C ILE A 344 5.25 10.03 1.57
N VAL A 345 5.91 9.26 0.71
CA VAL A 345 5.71 9.31 -0.74
C VAL A 345 5.22 7.96 -1.23
N LYS A 346 4.06 7.93 -1.89
CA LYS A 346 3.51 6.70 -2.50
C LYS A 346 4.48 6.08 -3.50
N ASP A 347 4.50 4.76 -3.58
CA ASP A 347 5.36 4.00 -4.51
C ASP A 347 6.87 4.19 -4.28
N HIS A 348 7.25 4.82 -3.16
CA HIS A 348 8.63 5.13 -2.82
C HIS A 348 8.93 4.78 -1.36
N TYR A 349 10.22 4.69 -1.08
CA TYR A 349 10.76 4.63 0.28
C TYR A 349 11.05 6.05 0.75
N THR A 350 10.62 6.36 1.97
CA THR A 350 11.04 7.57 2.68
C THR A 350 12.22 7.21 3.55
N VAL A 351 13.42 7.51 3.05
CA VAL A 351 14.67 7.16 3.74
C VAL A 351 15.08 8.25 4.72
N THR A 352 15.21 7.88 5.98
CA THR A 352 15.79 8.66 7.06
C THR A 352 17.18 8.12 7.37
N ASN A 353 18.21 8.95 7.28
CA ASN A 353 19.57 8.58 7.64
C ASN A 353 19.85 8.94 9.12
N ILE A 354 20.11 7.92 9.94
CA ILE A 354 20.54 8.04 11.34
C ILE A 354 22.06 7.89 11.37
N ARG A 355 22.75 9.02 11.54
CA ARG A 355 24.22 9.09 11.56
C ARG A 355 24.74 9.05 12.99
N LEU A 356 25.57 8.04 13.29
CA LEU A 356 26.16 7.80 14.61
C LEU A 356 27.62 8.23 14.65
N ARG A 357 28.07 8.79 15.78
CA ARG A 357 29.50 8.96 16.08
C ARG A 357 30.16 7.66 16.55
N ASN A 358 29.34 6.77 17.09
CA ASN A 358 29.76 5.51 17.70
C ASN A 358 29.46 4.34 16.75
N ASN A 359 30.05 3.17 17.04
CA ASN A 359 29.80 1.97 16.24
C ASN A 359 28.35 1.50 16.33
N ARG A 360 27.69 1.66 17.49
CA ARG A 360 26.35 1.13 17.73
C ARG A 360 25.41 2.20 18.25
N ILE A 361 24.13 2.05 17.92
CA ILE A 361 23.06 2.94 18.37
C ILE A 361 22.95 2.97 19.90
N ILE A 362 23.29 1.88 20.57
CA ILE A 362 23.21 1.74 22.03
C ILE A 362 24.36 2.44 22.77
N ASP A 363 25.43 2.85 22.07
CA ASP A 363 26.58 3.52 22.67
C ASP A 363 26.38 5.04 22.86
N LEU A 364 25.18 5.55 22.54
CA LEU A 364 24.91 6.96 22.32
C LEU A 364 24.97 7.90 23.54
N SER A 365 25.44 7.56 24.75
CA SER A 365 25.15 8.35 25.97
C SER A 365 23.63 8.55 26.19
N VAL A 366 23.14 8.72 27.43
CA VAL A 366 21.68 8.69 27.68
C VAL A 366 21.15 9.99 28.31
N SER A 367 21.98 11.04 28.34
CA SER A 367 21.65 12.32 28.98
C SER A 367 21.39 13.42 27.96
N GLY A 368 20.23 13.38 27.32
CA GLY A 368 19.76 14.50 26.49
C GLY A 368 18.59 14.11 25.59
N ASN A 369 17.68 15.05 25.34
CA ASN A 369 16.84 14.97 24.14
C ASN A 369 17.80 14.99 22.94
N TYR A 370 18.01 13.83 22.32
CA TYR A 370 18.82 13.74 21.11
C TYR A 370 17.99 14.29 19.94
N GLY A 371 18.13 15.59 19.69
CA GLY A 371 17.86 16.12 18.37
C GLY A 371 18.84 15.46 17.40
N ILE A 372 18.35 14.58 16.55
CA ILE A 372 19.14 14.10 15.42
C ILE A 372 19.42 15.30 14.55
N ASP A 373 20.69 15.61 14.32
CA ASP A 373 21.05 16.66 13.38
C ASP A 373 20.79 16.16 11.96
N TRP A 374 19.65 16.55 11.42
CA TRP A 374 19.21 16.15 10.09
C TRP A 374 20.03 16.78 8.95
N LYS A 375 21.03 17.61 9.25
CA LYS A 375 22.04 18.12 8.31
C LYS A 375 23.27 18.58 9.08
N TRP A 376 24.46 18.21 8.62
CA TRP A 376 25.59 19.14 8.63
C TRP A 376 26.17 19.10 7.22
N ASP A 377 26.43 20.29 6.68
CA ASP A 377 26.66 20.64 5.26
C ASP A 377 27.45 19.63 4.42
#